data_AF-A0A167JLM0-F1
#
_entry.id   AF-A0A167JLM0-F1
#
_cell.length_a   1.000
_cell.length_b   1.000
_cell.length_c   1.000
_cell.angle_alpha   90.00
_cell.angle_beta   90.00
_cell.angle_gamma   90.00
#
_symmetry.space_group_name_H-M   'P 1'
#
loop_
_entity.id
_entity.type
_entity.pdbx_description
1 polymer ?
#
loop_
_entity_poly.entity_id
_entity_poly.type
_entity_poly.pdbx_seq_one_letter_code
_entity_poly.pdbx_strand_id
1 'polypeptide(L)'
;MECTITQQIFKAEQTLKTAMLCSDTALLAELLADNLVFINHHGRRLSKQDDLDLHASGQLCITSILLEDLNVITMGDMAIVHVNADITGEYDGQNANGQFAFTRV
;
A
#
# COMPACT_ATOMS: atom_id res chain seq x y z
N MET A 1 -5.17 -3.11 -26.51
CA MET A 1 -3.75 -2.88 -26.19
C MET A 1 -3.77 -2.28 -24.80
N GLU A 2 -3.56 -3.08 -23.76
CA GLU A 2 -3.49 -2.54 -22.40
C GLU A 2 -2.40 -1.47 -22.38
N CYS A 3 -2.74 -0.28 -21.88
CA CYS A 3 -1.82 0.84 -21.86
C CYS A 3 -0.55 0.45 -21.08
N THR A 4 0.63 0.81 -21.56
CA THR A 4 1.92 0.55 -20.87
C THR A 4 1.89 1.02 -19.41
N ILE A 5 1.16 2.10 -19.13
CA ILE A 5 0.94 2.63 -17.78
C ILE A 5 0.17 1.62 -16.92
N THR A 6 -0.92 1.03 -17.41
CA THR A 6 -1.70 0.03 -16.66
C THR A 6 -0.82 -1.14 -16.20
N GLN A 7 0.03 -1.66 -17.09
CA GLN A 7 0.95 -2.76 -16.75
C GLN A 7 2.01 -2.34 -15.72
N GLN A 8 2.53 -1.12 -15.82
CA GLN A 8 3.45 -0.56 -14.84
C GLN A 8 2.79 -0.41 -13.47
N ILE A 9 1.54 0.04 -13.42
CA ILE A 9 0.76 0.18 -12.18
C ILE A 9 0.49 -1.18 -11.54
N PHE A 10 0.07 -2.19 -12.30
CA PHE A 10 -0.08 -3.55 -11.76
C PHE A 10 1.23 -4.10 -11.19
N LYS A 11 2.35 -3.84 -11.86
CA LYS A 11 3.68 -4.23 -11.34
C LYS A 11 4.03 -3.46 -10.07
N ALA A 12 3.74 -2.16 -10.01
CA ALA A 12 3.96 -1.33 -8.82
C ALA A 12 3.12 -1.82 -7.64
N GLU A 13 1.83 -2.13 -7.83
CA GLU A 13 0.96 -2.68 -6.78
C GLU A 13 1.47 -4.02 -6.23
N GLN A 14 1.97 -4.91 -7.10
CA GLN A 14 2.56 -6.19 -6.65
C GLN A 14 3.89 -6.00 -5.91
N THR A 15 4.70 -5.04 -6.37
CA THR A 15 5.97 -4.69 -5.72
C THR A 15 5.70 -4.07 -4.35
N LEU A 16 4.73 -3.16 -4.26
CA LEU A 16 4.27 -2.54 -3.02
C LEU A 16 3.77 -3.59 -2.03
N LYS A 17 2.89 -4.50 -2.46
CA LYS A 17 2.42 -5.61 -1.64
C LYS A 17 3.58 -6.42 -1.07
N THR A 18 4.56 -6.76 -1.90
CA THR A 18 5.72 -7.56 -1.48
C THR A 18 6.59 -6.79 -0.48
N ALA A 19 6.81 -5.49 -0.72
CA ALA A 19 7.56 -4.63 0.17
C ALA A 19 6.87 -4.49 1.54
N MET A 20 5.55 -4.35 1.56
CA MET A 20 4.74 -4.31 2.79
C MET A 20 4.82 -5.63 3.58
N LEU A 21 4.73 -6.78 2.90
CA LEU A 21 4.82 -8.11 3.54
C LEU A 21 6.19 -8.37 4.16
N CYS A 22 7.26 -7.90 3.52
CA CYS A 22 8.62 -8.07 4.02
C CYS A 22 9.08 -6.93 4.95
N SER A 23 8.24 -5.91 5.16
CA SER A 23 8.64 -4.63 5.77
C SER A 23 9.93 -4.05 5.17
N ASP A 24 10.07 -4.13 3.84
CA ASP A 24 11.22 -3.61 3.08
C ASP A 24 11.11 -2.08 2.95
N THR A 25 11.60 -1.38 3.97
CA THR A 25 11.53 0.08 4.06
C THR A 25 12.31 0.79 2.95
N ALA A 26 13.35 0.17 2.39
CA ALA A 26 14.09 0.75 1.28
C ALA A 26 13.25 0.76 0.01
N LEU A 27 12.61 -0.37 -0.32
CA LEU A 27 11.73 -0.49 -1.47
C LEU A 27 10.45 0.35 -1.31
N LEU A 28 9.88 0.40 -0.11
CA LEU A 28 8.78 1.31 0.21
C LEU A 28 9.18 2.77 0.00
N ALA A 29 10.39 3.18 0.40
CA ALA A 29 10.86 4.54 0.21
C ALA A 29 11.01 4.92 -1.28
N GLU A 30 11.29 3.97 -2.17
CA GLU A 30 11.31 4.21 -3.62
C GLU A 30 9.92 4.29 -4.24
N LEU A 31 8.97 3.49 -3.74
CA LEU A 31 7.60 3.41 -4.28
C LEU A 31 6.70 4.57 -3.82
N LEU A 32 6.92 5.09 -2.61
CA LEU A 32 6.07 6.12 -2.02
C LEU A 32 6.59 7.53 -2.33
N ALA A 33 5.71 8.42 -2.79
CA ALA A 33 6.05 9.81 -3.04
C ALA A 33 6.38 10.57 -1.75
N ASP A 34 7.32 11.52 -1.80
CA ASP A 34 7.75 12.28 -0.61
C ASP A 34 6.62 13.13 0.02
N ASN A 35 5.63 13.51 -0.79
CA ASN A 35 4.44 14.26 -0.38
C ASN A 35 3.21 13.36 -0.13
N LEU A 36 3.42 12.04 0.05
CA LEU A 36 2.34 11.10 0.37
C LEU A 36 1.50 11.58 1.55
N VAL A 37 0.18 11.50 1.38
CA VAL A 37 -0.81 11.65 2.44
C VAL A 37 -1.60 10.35 2.53
N PHE A 38 -1.16 9.45 3.41
CA PHE A 38 -1.88 8.21 3.68
C PHE A 38 -2.97 8.45 4.71
N ILE A 39 -4.19 7.97 4.45
CA ILE A 39 -5.30 8.04 5.41
C ILE A 39 -5.60 6.62 5.88
N ASN A 40 -5.36 6.35 7.16
CA ASN A 40 -5.64 5.04 7.72
C ASN A 40 -7.13 4.87 8.08
N HIS A 41 -7.52 3.68 8.53
CA HIS A 41 -8.89 3.33 8.89
C HIS A 41 -9.45 4.13 10.09
N HIS A 42 -8.60 4.80 10.86
CA HIS A 42 -9.02 5.73 11.93
C HIS A 42 -9.23 7.17 11.42
N GLY A 43 -9.08 7.42 10.11
CA GLY A 43 -9.16 8.76 9.52
C GLY A 43 -7.95 9.65 9.80
N ARG A 44 -6.85 9.08 10.31
CA ARG A 44 -5.61 9.83 10.58
C ARG A 44 -4.81 9.97 9.29
N ARG A 45 -4.29 11.18 9.05
CA ARG A 45 -3.34 11.46 7.96
C ARG A 45 -1.93 11.16 8.44
N LEU A 46 -1.20 10.40 7.66
CA LEU A 46 0.17 9.96 7.90
C LEU A 46 1.04 10.34 6.69
N SER A 47 2.28 10.73 6.96
CA SER A 47 3.29 10.99 5.94
C SER A 47 3.96 9.70 5.48
N LYS A 48 4.75 9.79 4.41
CA LYS A 48 5.68 8.73 4.00
C LYS A 48 6.60 8.28 5.15
N GLN A 49 7.15 9.23 5.90
CA GLN A 49 8.08 8.89 6.98
C GLN A 49 7.37 8.14 8.12
N ASP A 50 6.15 8.54 8.48
CA ASP A 50 5.37 7.84 9.51
C ASP A 50 5.11 6.37 9.13
N ASP A 51 4.82 6.12 7.85
CA ASP A 51 4.59 4.76 7.32
C ASP A 51 5.87 3.92 7.34
N LEU A 52 7.00 4.50 6.90
CA LEU A 52 8.30 3.85 6.92
C LEU A 52 8.78 3.54 8.34
N ASP A 53 8.61 4.48 9.28
CA ASP A 53 8.98 4.29 10.68
C ASP A 53 8.14 3.19 11.34
N LEU A 54 6.87 3.08 10.95
CA LEU A 54 5.99 2.02 11.42
C LEU A 54 6.46 0.62 10.96
N HIS A 55 6.89 0.49 9.71
CA HIS A 55 7.50 -0.74 9.20
C HIS A 55 8.88 -1.00 9.85
N ALA A 56 9.72 0.04 10.00
CA ALA A 56 11.08 -0.08 10.55
C ALA A 56 11.09 -0.48 12.04
N SER A 57 10.13 0.03 12.81
CA SER A 57 9.99 -0.28 14.24
C SER A 57 9.56 -1.72 14.50
N GLY A 58 9.04 -2.43 13.48
CA GLY A 58 8.44 -3.75 13.63
C GLY A 58 7.11 -3.74 14.38
N GLN A 59 6.57 -2.56 14.71
CA GLN A 59 5.24 -2.44 15.31
C GLN A 59 4.15 -2.91 14.36
N LEU A 60 4.37 -2.82 13.05
CA LEU A 60 3.52 -3.42 12.02
C LEU A 60 4.19 -4.67 11.46
N CYS A 61 3.55 -5.82 11.68
CA CYS A 61 3.95 -7.10 11.13
C CYS A 61 2.81 -7.66 10.30
N ILE A 62 2.96 -7.69 8.97
CA ILE A 62 1.93 -8.20 8.07
C ILE A 62 2.30 -9.61 7.65
N THR A 63 1.41 -10.58 7.89
CA THR A 63 1.62 -11.98 7.53
C THR A 63 0.92 -12.37 6.24
N SER A 64 -0.15 -11.67 5.86
CA SER A 64 -0.88 -11.90 4.62
C SER A 64 -1.53 -10.64 4.09
N ILE A 65 -1.51 -10.49 2.76
CA ILE A 65 -2.26 -9.49 2.01
C ILE A 65 -2.91 -10.19 0.82
N LEU A 66 -4.23 -10.27 0.81
CA LEU A 66 -5.03 -10.68 -0.35
C LEU A 66 -5.63 -9.43 -0.97
N LEU A 67 -5.30 -9.16 -2.24
CA LEU A 67 -5.87 -8.05 -3.00
C LEU A 67 -7.04 -8.55 -3.82
N GLU A 68 -8.18 -7.89 -3.70
CA GLU A 68 -9.44 -8.16 -4.39
C GLU A 68 -9.91 -6.89 -5.10
N ASP A 69 -10.63 -7.04 -6.21
CA ASP A 69 -11.17 -5.92 -6.98
C ASP A 69 -10.14 -4.83 -7.34
N LEU A 70 -8.91 -5.23 -7.71
CA LEU A 70 -7.88 -4.28 -8.15
C LEU A 70 -8.28 -3.68 -9.50
N ASN A 71 -8.71 -2.43 -9.46
CA ASN A 71 -9.14 -1.65 -10.62
C ASN A 71 -8.15 -0.51 -10.87
N VAL A 72 -7.70 -0.37 -12.12
CA VAL A 72 -6.79 0.70 -12.55
C VAL A 72 -7.48 1.57 -13.59
N ILE A 73 -7.59 2.86 -13.29
CA ILE A 73 -8.20 3.87 -14.17
C ILE A 73 -7.10 4.84 -14.61
N THR A 74 -6.67 4.77 -15.87
CA THR A 74 -5.62 5.64 -16.40
C THR A 74 -6.17 7.01 -16.80
N MET A 75 -5.48 8.09 -16.41
CA MET A 75 -5.82 9.48 -16.72
C MET A 75 -4.56 10.23 -17.15
N GLY A 76 -4.31 10.29 -18.46
CA GLY A 76 -3.09 10.93 -18.99
C GLY A 76 -1.85 10.13 -18.59
N ASP A 77 -0.97 10.78 -17.83
CA ASP A 77 0.27 10.23 -17.24
C ASP A 77 0.08 9.70 -15.81
N MET A 78 -1.13 9.79 -15.25
CA MET A 78 -1.48 9.29 -13.92
C MET A 78 -2.42 8.09 -13.99
N ALA A 79 -2.58 7.38 -12.87
CA ALA A 79 -3.56 6.33 -12.75
C ALA A 79 -4.17 6.33 -11.35
N ILE A 80 -5.49 6.15 -11.28
CA ILE A 80 -6.19 5.92 -10.02
C ILE A 80 -6.33 4.42 -9.82
N VAL A 81 -5.91 3.91 -8.68
CA VAL A 81 -6.10 2.51 -8.27
C VAL A 81 -7.15 2.44 -7.18
N HIS A 82 -8.13 1.55 -7.33
CA HIS A 82 -9.02 1.13 -6.25
C HIS A 82 -8.79 -0.36 -5.99
N VAL A 83 -8.61 -0.75 -4.73
CA VAL A 83 -8.40 -2.15 -4.38
C VAL A 83 -8.93 -2.42 -2.98
N ASN A 84 -9.58 -3.57 -2.81
CA ASN A 84 -9.92 -4.12 -1.50
C ASN A 84 -8.77 -5.01 -1.07
N ALA A 85 -8.34 -4.90 0.19
CA ALA A 85 -7.30 -5.74 0.74
C ALA A 85 -7.78 -6.40 2.02
N ASP A 86 -7.77 -7.73 2.04
CA ASP A 86 -7.85 -8.51 3.27
C ASP A 86 -6.42 -8.65 3.81
N ILE A 87 -6.18 -8.03 4.97
CA ILE A 87 -4.88 -7.97 5.61
C ILE A 87 -4.95 -8.77 6.90
N THR A 88 -3.98 -9.67 7.09
CA THR A 88 -3.73 -10.35 8.36
C THR A 88 -2.37 -9.91 8.89
N GLY A 89 -2.33 -9.53 10.15
CA GLY A 89 -1.10 -9.07 10.80
C GLY A 89 -1.34 -8.55 12.21
N GLU A 90 -0.26 -8.04 12.79
CA GLU A 90 -0.24 -7.43 14.10
C GLU A 90 0.18 -5.96 13.99
N TYR A 91 -0.49 -5.12 14.76
CA TYR A 91 -0.14 -3.72 14.97
C TYR A 91 0.00 -3.49 16.47
N ASP A 92 1.20 -3.10 16.93
CA ASP A 92 1.51 -2.85 18.34
C ASP A 92 1.14 -4.05 19.25
N GLY A 93 1.38 -5.27 18.74
CA GLY A 93 1.06 -6.53 19.42
C GLY A 93 -0.43 -6.89 19.48
N GLN A 94 -1.29 -6.14 18.79
CA GLN A 94 -2.72 -6.44 18.66
C GLN A 94 -3.04 -6.91 17.24
N ASN A 95 -3.99 -7.85 17.11
CA ASN A 95 -4.46 -8.30 15.81
C ASN A 95 -5.01 -7.10 15.01
N ALA A 96 -4.40 -6.82 13.87
CA ALA A 96 -4.78 -5.77 12.92
C ALA A 96 -5.55 -6.34 11.72
N ASN A 97 -6.14 -7.53 11.88
CA ASN A 97 -6.80 -8.25 10.81
C ASN A 97 -8.06 -7.49 10.37
N GLY A 98 -8.24 -7.34 9.06
CA GLY A 98 -9.41 -6.65 8.54
C GLY A 98 -9.42 -6.49 7.03
N GLN A 99 -10.56 -6.03 6.54
CA GLN A 99 -10.75 -5.63 5.16
C GLN A 99 -10.65 -4.12 5.05
N PHE A 100 -9.81 -3.67 4.13
CA PHE A 100 -9.51 -2.27 3.92
C PHE A 100 -9.69 -1.92 2.45
N ALA A 101 -10.34 -0.79 2.19
CA ALA A 101 -10.42 -0.21 0.85
C ALA A 101 -9.30 0.82 0.70
N PHE A 102 -8.49 0.66 -0.34
CA PHE A 102 -7.42 1.59 -0.70
C PHE A 102 -7.77 2.33 -1.98
N THR A 103 -7.43 3.62 -2.01
CA THR A 103 -7.37 4.42 -3.23
C THR A 103 -5.98 5.02 -3.35
N ARG A 104 -5.36 4.89 -4.51
CA ARG A 104 -4.03 5.43 -4.83
C ARG A 104 -4.08 6.24 -6.12
N VAL A 105 -3.19 7.21 -6.25
CA VAL A 105 -3.04 8.11 -7.41
C VAL A 105 -1.56 8.20 -7.75
#